data_AF-A0A382L377-F1
#
_entry.id   AF-A0A382L377-F1
#
_cell.length_a   1.000
_cell.length_b   1.000
_cell.length_c   1.000
_cell.angle_alpha   90.00
_cell.angle_beta   90.00
_cell.angle_gamma   90.00
#
_symmetry.space_group_name_H-M   'P 1'
#
loop_
_entity.id
_entity.type
_entity.pdbx_description
1 polymer ?
#
loop_
_entity_poly.entity_id
_entity_poly.type
_entity_poly.pdbx_seq_one_letter_code
_entity_poly.pdbx_strand_id
1 'polypeptide(L)'
;MSEKISVFTYNELMNEDYFKEMGFDCIEKVTVTLSAQRLVFNRLPPEGTGAEGQGLPNIEPTPNNAGMMEGVLYEMKDDFLPKLDEFHGYPSECNRKLMELNRHDFNTVRGIVYFAQPNRIGEKLKPNKALMQLYKKTRKEMTMLYFARLMNTRTCD
;
A
#
# COMPACT_ATOMS: atom_id res chain seq x y z
N MET A 1 6.28 -2.01 27.94
CA MET A 1 6.61 -0.91 27.01
C MET A 1 6.25 -1.42 25.63
N SER A 2 5.49 -0.65 24.86
CA SER A 2 5.14 -1.02 23.49
C SER A 2 6.42 -1.04 22.63
N GLU A 3 6.57 -2.06 21.79
CA GLU A 3 7.68 -2.13 20.83
C GLU A 3 7.39 -1.25 19.61
N LYS A 4 8.46 -0.88 18.89
CA LYS A 4 8.35 -0.17 17.63
C LYS A 4 8.24 -1.16 16.48
N ILE A 5 7.32 -0.89 15.57
CA ILE A 5 7.17 -1.61 14.30
C ILE A 5 7.31 -0.63 13.14
N SER A 6 7.73 -1.14 11.99
CA SER A 6 7.75 -0.39 10.74
C SER A 6 6.74 -1.01 9.76
N VAL A 7 5.86 -0.20 9.18
CA VAL A 7 4.78 -0.65 8.29
C VAL A 7 4.88 0.11 6.98
N PHE A 8 5.00 -0.63 5.88
CA PHE A 8 5.09 -0.08 4.54
C PHE A 8 3.70 0.00 3.92
N THR A 9 3.31 1.20 3.51
CA THR A 9 2.06 1.48 2.83
C THR A 9 2.33 1.88 1.38
N TYR A 10 1.55 1.28 0.49
CA TYR A 10 1.53 1.61 -0.95
C TYR A 10 0.12 1.95 -1.43
N ASN A 11 -0.85 1.94 -0.52
CA ASN A 11 -2.28 2.07 -0.77
C ASN A 11 -2.79 3.45 -0.29
N GLU A 12 -4.09 3.56 -0.03
CA GLU A 12 -4.72 4.77 0.50
C GLU A 12 -4.09 5.29 1.79
N LEU A 13 -3.43 4.44 2.59
CA LEU A 13 -2.71 4.84 3.80
C LEU A 13 -1.40 5.61 3.51
N MET A 14 -0.97 5.75 2.26
CA MET A 14 0.10 6.70 1.90
C MET A 14 -0.37 8.16 2.07
N ASN A 15 -1.67 8.41 2.03
CA ASN A 15 -2.23 9.72 2.26
C ASN A 15 -2.27 9.99 3.77
N GLU A 16 -1.47 10.95 4.24
CA GLU A 16 -1.34 11.23 5.67
C GLU A 16 -2.65 11.71 6.33
N ASP A 17 -3.47 12.48 5.61
CA ASP A 17 -4.76 12.92 6.13
C ASP A 17 -5.68 11.71 6.34
N TYR A 18 -5.77 10.83 5.34
CA TYR A 18 -6.55 9.59 5.41
C TYR A 18 -6.00 8.63 6.47
N PHE A 19 -4.68 8.50 6.58
CA PHE A 19 -4.01 7.69 7.62
C PHE A 19 -4.43 8.14 9.03
N LYS A 20 -4.46 9.45 9.28
CA LYS A 20 -4.92 10.03 10.55
C LYS A 20 -6.43 9.91 10.74
N GLU A 21 -7.23 10.10 9.68
CA GLU A 21 -8.70 9.89 9.72
C GLU A 21 -9.06 8.46 10.09
N MET A 22 -8.30 7.47 9.60
CA MET A 22 -8.43 6.07 10.00
C MET A 22 -7.94 5.82 11.44
N GLY A 23 -7.44 6.85 12.13
CA GLY A 23 -7.00 6.84 13.52
C GLY A 23 -5.68 6.11 13.75
N PHE A 24 -4.77 6.16 12.77
CA PHE A 24 -3.39 5.75 12.95
C PHE A 24 -2.52 6.97 13.31
N ASP A 25 -1.42 6.71 14.00
CA ASP A 25 -0.39 7.70 14.31
C ASP A 25 1.00 7.07 14.15
N CYS A 26 2.02 7.89 13.90
CA CYS A 26 3.38 7.43 13.65
C CYS A 26 4.41 8.27 14.40
N ILE A 27 5.53 7.63 14.72
CA ILE A 27 6.72 8.25 15.31
C ILE A 27 7.56 8.89 14.20
N GLU A 28 7.77 8.17 13.10
CA GLU A 28 8.52 8.63 11.93
C GLU A 28 7.79 8.22 10.65
N LYS A 29 7.88 9.07 9.63
CA LYS A 29 7.41 8.82 8.26
C LYS A 29 8.58 9.00 7.30
N VAL A 30 8.85 8.00 6.47
CA VAL A 30 9.89 8.08 5.44
C VAL A 30 9.43 7.44 4.13
N THR A 31 9.76 8.06 3.00
CA THR A 31 9.55 7.46 1.68
C THR A 31 10.62 6.41 1.41
N VAL A 32 10.21 5.25 0.89
CA VAL A 32 11.09 4.12 0.62
C VAL A 32 10.68 3.43 -0.69
N THR A 33 11.56 2.58 -1.21
CA THR A 33 11.27 1.74 -2.36
C THR A 33 11.28 0.25 -2.02
N LEU A 34 10.41 -0.50 -2.70
CA LEU A 34 10.36 -1.96 -2.64
C LEU A 34 10.74 -2.54 -4.00
N SER A 35 11.85 -3.26 -4.05
CA SER A 35 12.41 -3.84 -5.28
C SER A 35 11.62 -5.05 -5.77
N ALA A 36 11.64 -5.28 -7.08
CA ALA A 36 11.04 -6.45 -7.74
C ALA A 36 9.53 -6.63 -7.47
N GLN A 37 8.84 -5.59 -7.01
CA GLN A 37 7.40 -5.54 -6.81
C GLN A 37 6.80 -4.39 -7.62
N ARG A 38 5.53 -4.51 -7.98
CA ARG A 38 4.73 -3.45 -8.61
C ARG A 38 3.38 -3.31 -7.93
N LEU A 39 2.90 -2.07 -7.88
CA LEU A 39 1.50 -1.77 -7.53
C LEU A 39 0.57 -2.20 -8.68
N VAL A 40 -0.47 -2.94 -8.32
CA VAL A 40 -1.57 -3.34 -9.20
C VAL A 40 -2.91 -3.08 -8.49
N PHE A 41 -4.01 -3.10 -9.22
CA PHE A 41 -5.36 -2.86 -8.69
C PHE A 41 -6.24 -4.09 -8.89
N ASN A 42 -5.80 -5.22 -8.34
CA ASN A 42 -6.44 -6.51 -8.55
C ASN A 42 -6.99 -7.17 -7.28
N ARG A 43 -6.84 -6.53 -6.11
CA ARG A 43 -7.48 -7.03 -4.89
C ARG A 43 -8.99 -6.84 -5.00
N LEU A 44 -9.75 -7.88 -4.75
CA LEU A 44 -11.20 -7.81 -4.70
C LEU A 44 -11.64 -6.97 -3.49
N PRO A 45 -12.63 -6.08 -3.65
CA PRO A 45 -13.28 -5.47 -2.51
C PRO A 45 -13.88 -6.52 -1.56
N PRO A 46 -14.02 -6.23 -0.26
CA PRO A 46 -14.83 -7.04 0.63
C PRO A 46 -16.21 -7.34 0.03
N GLU A 47 -16.75 -8.51 0.36
CA GLU A 47 -18.00 -8.97 -0.22
C GLU A 47 -19.13 -7.97 0.04
N GLY A 48 -19.81 -7.53 -1.01
CA GLY A 48 -20.90 -6.56 -0.93
C GLY A 48 -20.50 -5.08 -0.81
N THR A 49 -19.21 -4.72 -0.82
CA THR A 49 -18.79 -3.31 -0.64
C THR A 49 -18.27 -2.61 -1.90
N GLY A 50 -17.99 -3.35 -2.98
CA GLY A 50 -17.36 -2.84 -4.20
C GLY A 50 -18.31 -2.71 -5.40
N ALA A 51 -18.04 -1.73 -6.26
CA ALA A 51 -18.71 -1.62 -7.56
C ALA A 51 -18.20 -2.69 -8.55
N GLU A 52 -18.99 -2.97 -9.59
CA GLU A 52 -18.60 -3.91 -10.65
C GLU A 52 -17.29 -3.46 -11.32
N GLY A 53 -16.33 -4.39 -11.44
CA GLY A 53 -15.02 -4.11 -12.02
C GLY A 53 -14.07 -3.29 -11.13
N GLN A 54 -14.46 -2.95 -9.89
CA GLN A 54 -13.61 -2.25 -8.95
C GLN A 54 -12.52 -3.17 -8.39
N GLY A 55 -11.28 -2.69 -8.40
CA GLY A 55 -10.13 -3.31 -7.78
C GLY A 55 -9.46 -2.40 -6.76
N LEU A 56 -9.06 -2.99 -5.64
CA LEU A 56 -8.30 -2.33 -4.60
C LEU A 56 -6.79 -2.50 -4.83
N PRO A 57 -5.95 -1.64 -4.22
CA PRO A 57 -4.49 -1.74 -4.33
C PRO A 57 -3.95 -3.08 -3.83
N ASN A 58 -2.99 -3.63 -4.56
CA ASN A 58 -2.24 -4.82 -4.21
C ASN A 58 -0.82 -4.73 -4.78
N ILE A 59 0.06 -5.64 -4.39
CA ILE A 59 1.38 -5.79 -4.99
C ILE A 59 1.57 -7.17 -5.59
N GLU A 60 2.37 -7.21 -6.65
CA GLU A 60 2.82 -8.44 -7.30
C GLU A 60 4.29 -8.34 -7.69
N PRO A 61 5.01 -9.48 -7.77
CA PRO A 61 6.32 -9.52 -8.37
C PRO A 61 6.33 -8.92 -9.78
N THR A 62 7.39 -8.20 -10.12
CA THR A 62 7.58 -7.78 -11.52
C THR A 62 7.94 -8.97 -12.40
N PRO A 63 7.52 -9.02 -13.68
CA PRO A 63 7.73 -10.21 -14.53
C PRO A 63 9.18 -10.64 -14.72
N ASN A 64 10.14 -9.73 -14.51
CA ASN A 64 11.58 -9.94 -14.74
C ASN A 64 12.43 -9.55 -13.52
N ASN A 65 11.83 -9.41 -12.33
CA ASN A 65 12.47 -8.88 -11.12
C ASN A 65 13.11 -7.49 -11.28
N ALA A 66 12.84 -6.78 -12.38
CA ALA A 66 13.32 -5.44 -12.61
C ALA A 66 12.25 -4.43 -12.15
N GLY A 67 12.74 -3.29 -11.67
CA GLY A 67 11.89 -2.20 -11.20
C GLY A 67 11.74 -2.16 -9.68
N MET A 68 11.18 -1.04 -9.24
CA MET A 68 10.91 -0.74 -7.85
C MET A 68 9.60 0.02 -7.79
N MET A 69 8.83 -0.24 -6.73
CA MET A 69 7.67 0.56 -6.39
C MET A 69 8.00 1.48 -5.23
N GLU A 70 7.36 2.64 -5.20
CA GLU A 70 7.52 3.63 -4.14
C GLU A 70 6.34 3.57 -3.17
N GLY A 71 6.62 3.84 -1.90
CA GLY A 71 5.62 3.88 -0.85
C GLY A 71 6.12 4.64 0.38
N VAL A 72 5.31 4.65 1.43
CA VAL A 72 5.66 5.27 2.71
C VAL A 72 5.91 4.19 3.76
N LEU A 73 6.98 4.33 4.52
CA LEU A 73 7.26 3.54 5.70
C LEU A 73 6.94 4.37 6.93
N TYR A 74 6.03 3.87 7.77
CA TYR A 74 5.71 4.45 9.05
C TYR A 74 6.39 3.66 10.16
N GLU A 75 7.19 4.32 11.01
CA GLU A 75 7.56 3.78 12.31
C GLU A 75 6.45 4.12 13.31
N MET A 76 5.95 3.12 14.04
CA MET A 76 4.84 3.30 14.97
C MET A 76 4.90 2.30 16.12
N LYS A 77 4.01 2.49 17.10
CA LYS A 77 3.84 1.54 18.20
C LYS A 77 3.14 0.26 17.71
N ASP A 78 3.60 -0.88 18.19
CA ASP A 78 2.99 -2.20 17.97
C ASP A 78 1.51 -2.28 18.39
N ASP A 79 1.06 -1.42 19.31
CA ASP A 79 -0.36 -1.27 19.66
C ASP A 79 -1.28 -0.96 18.46
N PHE A 80 -0.75 -0.41 17.36
CA PHE A 80 -1.50 -0.19 16.11
C PHE A 80 -1.63 -1.44 15.23
N LEU A 81 -0.85 -2.49 15.51
CA LEU A 81 -0.81 -3.68 14.66
C LEU A 81 -2.17 -4.39 14.54
N PRO A 82 -2.95 -4.60 15.62
CA PRO A 82 -4.29 -5.20 15.51
C PRO A 82 -5.24 -4.37 14.65
N LYS A 83 -5.13 -3.03 14.71
CA LYS A 83 -5.95 -2.12 13.92
C LYS A 83 -5.56 -2.12 12.45
N LEU A 84 -4.27 -2.25 12.15
CA LEU A 84 -3.78 -2.48 10.79
C LEU A 84 -4.27 -3.83 10.25
N ASP A 85 -4.23 -4.88 11.07
CA ASP A 85 -4.76 -6.19 10.70
C ASP A 85 -6.24 -6.12 10.36
N GLU A 86 -7.04 -5.43 11.18
CA GLU A 86 -8.45 -5.19 10.91
C GLU A 86 -8.66 -4.41 9.61
N PHE A 87 -7.95 -3.30 9.41
CA PHE A 87 -8.05 -2.46 8.21
C PHE A 87 -7.75 -3.25 6.92
N HIS A 88 -6.71 -4.10 6.96
CA HIS A 88 -6.32 -4.91 5.82
C HIS A 88 -7.11 -6.22 5.71
N GLY A 89 -7.93 -6.56 6.71
CA GLY A 89 -8.63 -7.83 6.81
C GLY A 89 -7.68 -9.03 6.96
N TYR A 90 -6.56 -8.87 7.65
CA TYR A 90 -5.65 -9.96 7.93
C TYR A 90 -6.27 -10.98 8.91
N PRO A 91 -6.12 -12.30 8.69
CA PRO A 91 -5.44 -12.95 7.57
C PRO A 91 -6.36 -13.35 6.39
N SER A 92 -7.65 -13.04 6.42
CA SER A 92 -8.63 -13.55 5.44
C SER A 92 -8.57 -12.85 4.08
N GLU A 93 -8.41 -11.53 4.09
CA GLU A 93 -8.38 -10.66 2.91
C GLU A 93 -6.95 -10.43 2.41
N CYS A 94 -6.06 -10.12 3.35
CA CYS A 94 -4.65 -9.89 3.11
C CYS A 94 -3.78 -10.82 3.97
N ASN A 95 -2.61 -11.11 3.46
CA ASN A 95 -1.48 -11.62 4.23
C ASN A 95 -0.52 -10.47 4.55
N ARG A 96 0.45 -10.69 5.43
CA ARG A 96 1.53 -9.74 5.69
C ARG A 96 2.88 -10.44 5.84
N LYS A 97 3.96 -9.79 5.40
CA LYS A 97 5.33 -10.28 5.56
C LYS A 97 6.28 -9.16 5.94
N LEU A 98 7.35 -9.49 6.64
CA LEU A 98 8.50 -8.60 6.78
C LEU A 98 9.32 -8.63 5.49
N MET A 99 9.42 -7.50 4.81
CA MET A 99 10.19 -7.34 3.56
C MET A 99 11.28 -6.28 3.73
N GLU A 100 12.34 -6.40 2.95
CA GLU A 100 13.42 -5.42 2.87
C GLU A 100 13.05 -4.27 1.94
N LEU A 101 13.26 -3.05 2.41
CA LEU A 101 12.91 -1.79 1.77
C LEU A 101 14.15 -0.92 1.70
N ASN A 102 14.29 -0.14 0.63
CA ASN A 102 15.43 0.76 0.45
C ASN A 102 15.00 2.19 0.81
N ARG A 103 15.66 2.77 1.81
CA ARG A 103 15.58 4.20 2.10
C ARG A 103 16.40 4.98 1.07
N HIS A 104 16.09 6.27 0.92
CA HIS A 104 16.81 7.18 0.02
C HIS A 104 18.27 7.45 0.43
N ASP A 105 18.63 7.17 1.68
CA ASP A 105 20.01 7.24 2.19
C ASP A 105 20.82 5.95 1.90
N PHE A 106 20.28 5.05 1.06
CA PHE A 106 20.84 3.75 0.70
C PHE A 106 20.89 2.71 1.82
N ASN A 107 20.26 2.97 2.97
CA ASN A 107 20.10 1.96 4.02
C ASN A 107 18.90 1.04 3.73
N THR A 108 19.06 -0.24 4.05
CA THR A 108 17.97 -1.21 4.01
C THR A 108 17.27 -1.27 5.36
N VAL A 109 15.94 -1.27 5.35
CA VAL A 109 15.09 -1.42 6.54
C VAL A 109 14.07 -2.52 6.31
N ARG A 110 13.60 -3.15 7.39
CA ARG A 110 12.56 -4.19 7.32
C ARG A 110 11.22 -3.58 7.71
N GLY A 111 10.21 -3.77 6.88
CA GLY A 111 8.84 -3.30 7.14
C GLY A 111 7.82 -4.42 6.95
N ILE A 112 6.74 -4.35 7.73
CA ILE A 112 5.55 -5.16 7.53
C ILE A 112 4.84 -4.66 6.27
N VAL A 113 4.66 -5.56 5.31
CA VAL A 113 3.98 -5.29 4.04
C VAL A 113 2.73 -6.15 3.97
N TYR A 114 1.56 -5.53 3.80
CA TYR A 114 0.31 -6.23 3.54
C TYR A 114 0.14 -6.47 2.04
N PHE A 115 -0.44 -7.60 1.64
CA PHE A 115 -0.78 -7.89 0.24
C PHE A 115 -1.94 -8.88 0.20
N ALA A 116 -2.72 -8.88 -0.89
CA ALA A 116 -3.93 -9.69 -1.01
C ALA A 116 -3.63 -11.19 -0.89
N GLN A 117 -4.55 -11.94 -0.26
CA GLN A 117 -4.53 -13.40 -0.33
C GLN A 117 -4.76 -13.86 -1.77
N PRO A 118 -4.21 -15.03 -2.20
CA PRO A 118 -4.36 -15.51 -3.57
C PRO A 118 -5.81 -15.67 -4.04
N ASN A 119 -6.72 -16.03 -3.14
CA ASN A 119 -8.15 -16.17 -3.41
C ASN A 119 -8.93 -14.84 -3.34
N ARG A 120 -8.26 -13.73 -3.07
CA ARG A 120 -8.84 -12.37 -2.98
C ARG A 120 -8.31 -11.45 -4.10
N ILE A 121 -7.85 -12.06 -5.18
CA ILE A 121 -7.37 -11.39 -6.39
C ILE A 121 -8.31 -11.71 -7.55
N GLY A 122 -8.63 -10.71 -8.37
CA GLY A 122 -9.44 -10.86 -9.57
C GLY A 122 -8.75 -10.34 -10.82
N GLU A 123 -9.36 -10.59 -11.98
CA GLU A 123 -8.85 -10.13 -13.27
C GLU A 123 -9.60 -8.89 -13.78
N LYS A 124 -8.93 -8.10 -14.62
CA LYS A 124 -9.51 -6.95 -15.34
C LYS A 124 -10.13 -5.87 -14.44
N LEU A 125 -9.79 -5.88 -13.15
CA LEU A 125 -10.22 -4.88 -12.18
C LEU A 125 -9.44 -3.57 -12.34
N LYS A 126 -10.05 -2.47 -11.89
CA LYS A 126 -9.48 -1.12 -11.94
C LYS A 126 -9.84 -0.34 -10.67
N PRO A 127 -9.02 0.63 -10.25
CA PRO A 127 -9.41 1.50 -9.15
C PRO A 127 -10.59 2.38 -9.56
N ASN A 128 -11.32 2.88 -8.58
CA ASN A 128 -12.30 3.95 -8.82
C ASN A 128 -11.64 5.34 -8.72
N LYS A 129 -12.34 6.37 -9.19
CA LYS A 129 -11.89 7.76 -9.16
C LYS A 129 -11.63 8.23 -7.73
N ALA A 130 -12.46 7.85 -6.77
CA ALA A 130 -12.30 8.24 -5.36
C ALA A 130 -10.95 7.79 -4.79
N LEU A 131 -10.58 6.52 -4.99
CA LEU A 131 -9.28 5.98 -4.61
C LEU A 131 -8.13 6.72 -5.31
N MET A 132 -8.27 6.99 -6.61
CA MET A 132 -7.25 7.74 -7.34
C MET A 132 -7.11 9.19 -6.86
N GLN A 133 -8.14 9.81 -6.28
CA GLN A 133 -8.01 11.13 -5.64
C GLN A 133 -7.17 11.07 -4.36
N LEU A 134 -7.23 9.98 -3.59
CA LEU A 134 -6.35 9.78 -2.45
C LEU A 134 -4.90 9.72 -2.90
N TYR A 135 -4.58 8.94 -3.94
CA TYR A 135 -3.23 8.90 -4.54
C TYR A 135 -2.77 10.23 -5.12
N LYS A 136 -3.67 11.04 -5.71
CA LYS A 136 -3.29 12.38 -6.21
C LYS A 136 -2.73 13.26 -5.09
N LYS A 137 -3.27 13.14 -3.87
CA LYS A 137 -2.82 13.88 -2.70
C LYS A 137 -1.48 13.37 -2.13
N THR A 138 -0.97 12.22 -2.57
CA THR A 138 0.33 11.67 -2.14
C THR A 138 1.50 12.08 -3.04
N ARG A 139 1.33 13.07 -3.92
CA ARG A 139 2.36 13.52 -4.89
C ARG A 139 3.72 13.81 -4.25
N LYS A 140 3.75 14.32 -3.01
CA LYS A 140 4.99 14.65 -2.30
C LYS A 140 5.74 13.43 -1.78
N GLU A 141 5.06 12.27 -1.70
CA GLU A 141 5.60 11.02 -1.16
C GLU A 141 6.22 10.13 -2.25
N MET A 142 6.28 10.62 -3.49
CA MET A 142 6.75 9.85 -4.64
C MET A 142 7.60 10.72 -5.57
N THR A 143 8.49 10.10 -6.33
CA THR A 143 9.14 10.74 -7.47
C THR A 143 8.12 11.11 -8.53
N MET A 144 8.43 12.14 -9.32
CA MET A 144 7.56 12.60 -10.41
C MET A 144 7.28 11.49 -11.42
N LEU A 145 8.28 10.66 -11.73
CA LEU A 145 8.15 9.60 -12.73
C LEU A 145 7.20 8.51 -12.24
N TYR A 146 7.32 8.08 -10.99
CA TYR A 146 6.43 7.08 -10.41
C TYR A 146 5.01 7.61 -10.29
N PHE A 147 4.85 8.83 -9.77
CA PHE A 147 3.55 9.50 -9.65
C PHE A 147 2.86 9.64 -11.01
N ALA A 148 3.56 10.12 -12.05
CA ALA A 148 2.98 10.30 -13.38
C ALA A 148 2.51 8.97 -14.00
N ARG A 149 3.26 7.88 -13.79
CA ARG A 149 2.84 6.53 -14.21
C ARG A 149 1.60 6.07 -13.48
N LEU A 150 1.55 6.26 -12.15
CA LEU A 150 0.38 5.92 -11.34
C LEU A 150 -0.87 6.70 -11.78
N MET A 151 -0.72 7.98 -12.10
CA MET A 151 -1.82 8.84 -12.55
C MET A 151 -2.37 8.49 -13.94
N ASN A 152 -1.64 7.69 -14.74
CA ASN A 152 -2.12 7.16 -16.01
C ASN A 152 -2.99 5.90 -15.86
N THR A 153 -3.24 5.44 -14.63
CA THR A 153 -4.12 4.31 -14.36
C THR A 153 -5.55 4.63 -14.74
N ARG A 154 -6.17 3.77 -15.57
CA ARG A 154 -7.58 3.89 -15.94
C ARG A 154 -8.47 3.51 -14.77
N THR A 155 -9.55 4.26 -14.57
CA THR A 155 -10.56 3.96 -13.55
C THR A 155 -11.68 3.07 -14.10
N CYS A 156 -12.44 2.43 -13.20
CA CYS A 156 -13.66 1.70 -13.56
C CYS A 156 -14.87 2.62 -13.79
N ASP A 157 -14.83 3.84 -13.23
CA ASP A 157 -15.87 4.88 -13.26
C ASP A 157 -15.40 6.18 -13.92
#